data_AF-A0A1S1HML3-F1
#
_entry.id   AF-A0A1S1HML3-F1
#
_cell.length_a   1.000
_cell.length_b   1.000
_cell.length_c   1.000
_cell.angle_alpha   90.00
_cell.angle_beta   90.00
_cell.angle_gamma   90.00
#
_symmetry.space_group_name_H-M   'P 1'
#
loop_
_entity.id
_entity.type
_entity.pdbx_description
1 polymer ?
#
loop_
_entity_poly.entity_id
_entity_poly.type
_entity_poly.pdbx_seq_one_letter_code
_entity_poly.pdbx_strand_id
1 'polypeptide(L)'
;MKNYSLVATGILSVSFLFVASMANAKSPIEQCYESTEGQARTAVQSCLNGMLNDSEKLLNEAYVKNKAELERVDSVLTKQSLKSLEDSKKSFQKFREEECQRRSDAMMGGSGSGDELLSCKIEINNWQAKNLRL
;
A
#
# COMPACT_ATOMS: atom_id res chain seq x y z
N MET A 1 67.57 -16.86 -12.49
CA MET A 1 66.37 -17.00 -13.36
C MET A 1 65.14 -16.99 -12.46
N LYS A 2 64.17 -16.11 -12.74
CA LYS A 2 62.90 -15.97 -12.01
C LYS A 2 62.08 -17.27 -12.09
N ASN A 3 61.24 -17.55 -11.09
CA ASN A 3 59.77 -17.57 -11.27
C ASN A 3 58.98 -17.90 -9.97
N TYR A 4 58.28 -16.86 -9.50
CA TYR A 4 56.94 -16.74 -8.88
C TYR A 4 56.26 -17.91 -8.14
N SER A 5 56.12 -17.71 -6.82
CA SER A 5 54.89 -17.66 -5.99
C SER A 5 53.58 -18.27 -6.52
N LEU A 6 52.92 -19.12 -5.72
CA LEU A 6 51.51 -18.90 -5.35
C LEU A 6 51.12 -19.69 -4.09
N VAL A 7 50.81 -18.97 -3.01
CA VAL A 7 50.17 -19.47 -1.79
C VAL A 7 48.68 -19.66 -2.11
N ALA A 8 48.19 -20.90 -2.08
CA ALA A 8 46.78 -21.21 -2.24
C ALA A 8 46.09 -21.25 -0.86
N THR A 9 45.76 -20.07 -0.33
CA THR A 9 44.89 -19.94 0.84
C THR A 9 43.44 -20.16 0.39
N GLY A 10 42.89 -21.34 0.69
CA GLY A 10 41.50 -21.66 0.40
C GLY A 10 40.54 -20.85 1.28
N ILE A 11 39.94 -19.80 0.71
CA ILE A 11 38.82 -19.08 1.31
C ILE A 11 37.55 -19.86 0.97
N LEU A 12 37.04 -20.64 1.94
CA LEU A 12 35.71 -21.23 1.90
C LEU A 12 34.67 -20.10 2.09
N SER A 13 34.25 -19.49 0.99
CA SER A 13 33.14 -18.54 0.94
C SER A 13 31.82 -19.29 1.11
N VAL A 14 31.29 -19.34 2.34
CA VAL A 14 29.92 -19.81 2.59
C VAL A 14 28.95 -18.70 2.18
N SER A 15 28.44 -18.80 0.95
CA SER A 15 27.37 -17.96 0.44
C SER A 15 26.06 -18.33 1.13
N PHE A 16 25.64 -17.57 2.14
CA PHE A 16 24.29 -17.64 2.70
C PHE A 16 23.31 -16.94 1.76
N LEU A 17 22.64 -17.70 0.89
CA LEU A 17 21.48 -17.23 0.13
C LEU A 17 20.23 -17.39 0.99
N PHE A 18 19.92 -16.39 1.84
CA PHE A 18 18.58 -16.25 2.40
C PHE A 18 17.65 -15.67 1.33
N VAL A 19 17.00 -16.54 0.56
CA VAL A 19 15.86 -16.12 -0.27
C VAL A 19 14.65 -16.02 0.66
N ALA A 20 14.40 -14.84 1.23
CA ALA A 20 13.14 -14.57 1.91
C ALA A 20 12.02 -14.57 0.86
N SER A 21 11.18 -15.61 0.86
CA SER A 21 9.97 -15.65 0.04
C SER A 21 9.02 -14.54 0.51
N MET A 22 9.04 -13.39 -0.17
CA MET A 22 7.98 -12.39 -0.02
C MET A 22 6.73 -12.95 -0.69
N ALA A 23 5.83 -13.53 0.10
CA ALA A 23 4.48 -13.81 -0.38
C ALA A 23 3.82 -12.47 -0.72
N ASN A 24 3.72 -12.15 -2.02
CA ASN A 24 2.97 -10.98 -2.46
C ASN A 24 1.49 -11.24 -2.17
N ALA A 25 0.90 -10.45 -1.26
CA ALA A 25 -0.54 -10.46 -1.08
C ALA A 25 -1.19 -10.03 -2.41
N LYS A 26 -2.24 -10.74 -2.83
CA LYS A 26 -2.98 -10.42 -4.06
C LYS A 26 -3.51 -9.00 -4.00
N SER A 27 -3.43 -8.29 -5.11
CA SER A 27 -4.07 -6.98 -5.27
C SER A 27 -5.60 -7.11 -5.14
N PRO A 28 -6.31 -6.03 -4.77
CA PRO A 28 -7.77 -6.04 -4.70
C PRO A 28 -8.43 -6.46 -6.02
N ILE A 29 -7.89 -6.02 -7.16
CA ILE A 29 -8.40 -6.40 -8.47
C ILE A 29 -8.24 -7.91 -8.75
N GLU A 30 -7.10 -8.53 -8.39
CA GLU A 30 -6.91 -9.98 -8.52
C GLU A 30 -7.88 -10.75 -7.61
N GLN A 31 -8.08 -10.30 -6.37
CA GLN A 31 -9.05 -10.91 -5.45
C GLN A 31 -10.48 -10.85 -6.01
N CYS A 32 -10.87 -9.72 -6.62
CA CYS A 32 -12.19 -9.58 -7.22
C CYS A 32 -12.35 -10.40 -8.50
N TYR A 33 -11.33 -10.52 -9.34
CA TYR A 33 -11.41 -11.40 -10.51
C TYR A 33 -11.60 -12.87 -10.13
N GLU A 34 -10.86 -13.36 -9.13
CA GLU A 34 -10.98 -14.74 -8.67
C GLU A 34 -12.32 -15.03 -7.99
N SER A 35 -12.78 -14.12 -7.11
CA SER A 35 -14.04 -14.31 -6.38
C SER A 35 -15.30 -14.18 -7.25
N THR A 36 -15.17 -13.63 -8.46
CA THR A 36 -16.29 -13.42 -9.39
C THR A 36 -16.16 -14.23 -10.67
N GLU A 37 -15.29 -15.24 -10.69
CA GLU A 37 -15.13 -16.14 -11.83
C GLU A 37 -16.48 -16.76 -12.26
N GLY A 38 -16.75 -16.75 -13.57
CA GLY A 38 -18.00 -17.25 -14.15
C GLY A 38 -19.21 -16.32 -14.00
N GLN A 39 -19.07 -15.16 -13.33
CA GLN A 39 -20.13 -14.16 -13.20
C GLN A 39 -20.05 -13.09 -14.30
N ALA A 40 -21.08 -12.23 -14.38
CA ALA A 40 -21.07 -11.08 -15.27
C ALA A 40 -19.95 -10.10 -14.91
N ARG A 41 -19.36 -9.40 -15.90
CA ARG A 41 -18.26 -8.43 -15.70
C ARG A 41 -18.56 -7.35 -14.65
N THR A 42 -19.83 -7.00 -14.46
CA THR A 42 -20.28 -6.05 -13.44
C THR A 42 -20.04 -6.53 -12.00
N ALA A 43 -19.91 -7.84 -11.76
CA ALA A 43 -19.62 -8.41 -10.46
C ALA A 43 -18.26 -7.96 -9.91
N VAL A 44 -17.22 -7.86 -10.76
CA VAL A 44 -15.89 -7.35 -10.39
C VAL A 44 -16.00 -5.92 -9.84
N GLN A 45 -16.75 -5.06 -10.53
CA GLN A 45 -16.92 -3.67 -10.11
C GLN A 45 -17.70 -3.57 -8.79
N SER A 46 -18.71 -4.43 -8.59
CA SER A 46 -19.44 -4.51 -7.31
C SER A 46 -18.52 -4.95 -6.16
N CYS A 47 -17.66 -5.94 -6.40
CA CYS A 47 -16.66 -6.40 -5.44
C CYS A 47 -15.69 -5.26 -5.05
N LEU A 48 -15.12 -4.57 -6.03
CA LEU A 48 -14.19 -3.46 -5.81
C LEU A 48 -14.85 -2.29 -5.05
N ASN A 49 -16.10 -1.94 -5.37
CA ASN A 49 -16.81 -0.91 -4.61
C ASN A 49 -17.06 -1.31 -3.15
N GLY A 50 -17.36 -2.59 -2.89
CA GLY A 50 -17.46 -3.11 -1.53
C GLY A 50 -16.14 -2.98 -0.76
N MET A 51 -15.04 -3.44 -1.37
CA MET A 51 -13.70 -3.32 -0.79
C MET A 51 -13.27 -1.86 -0.59
N LEU A 52 -13.64 -0.96 -1.50
CA LEU A 52 -13.37 0.47 -1.37
C LEU A 52 -14.07 1.04 -0.13
N ASN A 53 -15.38 0.80 0.01
CA ASN A 53 -16.14 1.25 1.18
C ASN A 53 -15.52 0.76 2.49
N ASP A 54 -15.07 -0.49 2.54
CA ASP A 54 -14.45 -1.06 3.74
C ASP A 54 -13.06 -0.44 4.02
N SER A 55 -12.25 -0.23 2.98
CA SER A 55 -10.95 0.45 3.12
C SER A 55 -11.08 1.91 3.56
N GLU A 56 -12.15 2.61 3.15
CA GLU A 56 -12.43 3.98 3.56
C GLU A 56 -12.83 4.07 5.03
N LYS A 57 -13.67 3.13 5.50
CA LYS A 57 -14.00 3.01 6.93
C LYS A 57 -12.74 2.73 7.74
N LEU A 58 -11.93 1.77 7.31
CA LEU A 58 -10.67 1.39 7.96
C LEU A 58 -9.71 2.59 8.09
N LEU A 59 -9.54 3.35 7.02
CA LEU A 59 -8.70 4.55 7.01
C LEU A 59 -9.25 5.62 7.94
N ASN A 60 -10.56 5.88 7.90
CA ASN A 60 -11.18 6.89 8.77
C ASN A 60 -11.03 6.52 10.25
N GLU A 61 -11.26 5.26 10.61
CA GLU A 61 -11.03 4.77 11.96
C GLU A 61 -9.57 4.93 12.41
N ALA A 62 -8.61 4.70 11.51
CA ALA A 62 -7.20 4.90 11.80
C ALA A 62 -6.87 6.37 12.10
N TYR A 63 -7.42 7.32 11.33
CA TYR A 63 -7.30 8.74 11.62
C TYR A 63 -7.94 9.14 12.95
N VAL A 64 -9.13 8.61 13.27
CA VAL A 64 -9.81 8.88 14.54
C VAL A 64 -8.99 8.37 15.72
N LYS A 65 -8.44 7.16 15.63
CA LYS A 65 -7.58 6.57 16.66
C LYS A 65 -6.29 7.37 16.85
N ASN A 66 -5.59 7.68 15.76
CA ASN A 66 -4.35 8.45 15.81
C ASN A 66 -4.58 9.87 16.38
N LYS A 67 -5.68 10.52 16.02
CA LYS A 67 -6.11 11.78 16.63
C LYS A 67 -6.30 11.65 18.13
N ALA A 68 -7.05 10.63 18.58
CA ALA A 68 -7.30 10.41 20.00
C ALA A 68 -6.01 10.07 20.78
N GLU A 69 -5.03 9.43 20.16
CA GLU A 69 -3.71 9.19 20.75
C GLU A 69 -2.94 10.49 20.94
N LEU A 70 -2.89 11.35 19.91
CA LEU A 70 -2.28 12.68 20.01
C LEU A 70 -2.93 13.54 21.10
N GLU A 71 -4.27 13.51 21.20
CA GLU A 71 -5.02 14.26 22.23
C GLU A 71 -4.72 13.80 23.66
N ARG A 72 -4.28 12.55 23.86
CA ARG A 72 -3.87 12.03 25.18
C ARG A 72 -2.47 12.45 25.60
N VAL A 73 -1.66 12.96 24.67
CA VAL A 73 -0.31 13.43 24.99
C VAL A 73 -0.41 14.77 25.72
N ASP A 74 0.01 14.80 26.98
CA ASP A 74 0.15 16.03 27.76
C ASP A 74 1.39 16.81 27.32
N SER A 75 1.24 17.53 26.19
CA SER A 75 2.29 18.34 25.59
C SER A 75 1.74 19.65 25.08
N VAL A 76 2.52 20.72 25.26
CA VAL A 76 2.22 22.04 24.65
C VAL A 76 2.18 21.98 23.13
N LEU A 77 2.77 20.95 22.50
CA LEU A 77 2.81 20.74 21.06
C LEU A 77 1.58 20.01 20.51
N THR A 78 0.67 19.50 21.35
CA THR A 78 -0.48 18.69 20.90
C THR A 78 -1.34 19.40 19.87
N LYS A 79 -1.59 20.72 20.03
CA LYS A 79 -2.33 21.53 19.05
C LYS A 79 -1.66 21.55 17.67
N GLN A 80 -0.33 21.67 17.64
CA GLN A 80 0.44 21.68 16.40
C GLN A 80 0.40 20.30 15.73
N SER A 81 0.58 19.23 16.48
CA SER A 81 0.53 17.86 15.95
C SER A 81 -0.85 17.52 15.35
N LEU A 82 -1.94 17.94 16.00
CA LEU A 82 -3.29 17.76 15.48
C LEU A 82 -3.52 18.52 14.17
N LYS A 83 -2.97 19.75 14.06
CA LYS A 83 -3.00 20.51 12.82
C LYS A 83 -2.21 19.80 11.72
N SER A 84 -1.01 19.30 12.03
CA SER A 84 -0.19 18.54 11.07
C SER A 84 -0.86 17.26 10.62
N LEU A 85 -1.59 16.55 11.49
CA LEU A 85 -2.39 15.37 11.13
C LEU A 85 -3.49 15.72 10.11
N GLU A 86 -4.21 16.82 10.34
CA GLU A 86 -5.28 17.27 9.44
C GLU A 86 -4.72 17.73 8.08
N ASP A 87 -3.62 18.48 8.07
CA ASP A 87 -2.96 18.93 6.84
C ASP A 87 -2.38 17.72 6.05
N SER A 88 -1.84 16.73 6.76
CA SER A 88 -1.38 15.46 6.19
C SER A 88 -2.53 14.68 5.56
N LYS A 89 -3.68 14.57 6.25
CA LYS A 89 -4.88 13.91 5.73
C LYS A 89 -5.35 14.51 4.41
N LYS A 90 -5.41 15.85 4.31
CA LYS A 90 -5.81 16.55 3.08
C LYS A 90 -4.85 16.28 1.93
N SER A 91 -3.55 16.37 2.21
CA SER A 91 -2.51 16.12 1.20
C SER A 91 -2.53 14.67 0.72
N PHE A 92 -2.77 13.73 1.63
CA PHE A 92 -2.91 12.31 1.32
C PHE A 92 -4.12 12.03 0.42
N GLN A 93 -5.27 12.62 0.69
CA GLN A 93 -6.47 12.46 -0.15
C GLN A 93 -6.21 12.91 -1.59
N LYS A 94 -5.52 14.04 -1.75
CA LYS A 94 -5.11 14.55 -3.07
C LYS A 94 -4.14 13.59 -3.77
N PHE A 95 -3.09 13.15 -3.07
CA PHE A 95 -2.14 12.16 -3.59
C PHE A 95 -2.84 10.89 -4.08
N ARG A 96 -3.74 10.33 -3.26
CA ARG A 96 -4.51 9.13 -3.61
C ARG A 96 -5.29 9.34 -4.91
N GLU A 97 -5.97 10.46 -5.05
CA GLU A 97 -6.77 10.72 -6.25
C GLU A 97 -5.89 10.84 -7.50
N GLU A 98 -4.83 11.65 -7.43
CA GLU A 98 -3.94 11.91 -8.55
C GLU A 98 -3.17 10.64 -8.98
N GLU A 99 -2.65 9.87 -8.02
CA GLU A 99 -1.91 8.64 -8.33
C GLU A 99 -2.82 7.54 -8.88
N CYS A 100 -4.02 7.38 -8.33
CA CYS A 100 -4.94 6.38 -8.85
C CYS A 100 -5.52 6.76 -10.21
N GLN A 101 -5.72 8.05 -10.48
CA GLN A 101 -6.06 8.50 -11.82
C GLN A 101 -4.92 8.22 -12.81
N ARG A 102 -3.66 8.50 -12.44
CA ARG A 102 -2.48 8.19 -13.27
C ARG A 102 -2.40 6.70 -13.62
N ARG A 103 -2.64 5.79 -12.66
CA ARG A 103 -2.67 4.34 -12.90
C ARG A 103 -3.83 3.93 -13.82
N SER A 104 -5.01 4.48 -13.58
CA SER A 104 -6.19 4.28 -14.43
C SER A 104 -5.95 4.74 -15.87
N ASP A 105 -5.35 5.91 -16.08
CA ASP A 105 -5.07 6.46 -17.41
C ASP A 105 -4.03 5.62 -18.17
N ALA A 106 -3.09 5.01 -17.46
CA ALA A 106 -2.11 4.08 -18.05
C ALA A 106 -2.77 2.82 -18.64
N MET A 107 -4.00 2.49 -18.23
CA MET A 107 -4.81 1.40 -18.81
C MET A 107 -5.47 1.80 -20.14
N MET A 108 -5.38 3.07 -20.56
CA MET A 108 -5.95 3.59 -21.81
C MET A 108 -7.48 3.41 -21.95
N GLY A 109 -8.20 3.48 -20.81
CA GLY A 109 -9.67 3.42 -20.76
C GLY A 109 -10.26 2.01 -20.69
N GLY A 110 -11.55 1.91 -20.98
CA GLY A 110 -12.31 0.66 -20.84
C GLY A 110 -12.62 0.28 -19.39
N SER A 111 -13.21 -0.90 -19.19
CA SER A 111 -13.65 -1.34 -17.85
C SER A 111 -12.48 -1.65 -16.92
N GLY A 112 -11.36 -2.13 -17.44
CA GLY A 112 -10.13 -2.37 -16.66
C GLY A 112 -9.52 -1.11 -16.05
N SER A 113 -9.63 0.04 -16.74
CA SER A 113 -9.22 1.34 -16.20
C SER A 113 -10.03 1.73 -14.94
N GLY A 114 -11.34 1.53 -14.96
CA GLY A 114 -12.20 1.75 -13.80
C GLY A 114 -11.90 0.81 -12.64
N ASP A 115 -11.62 -0.47 -12.92
CA ASP A 115 -11.22 -1.42 -11.88
C ASP A 115 -9.88 -1.03 -11.24
N GLU A 116 -8.90 -0.61 -12.05
CA GLU A 116 -7.58 -0.18 -11.58
C GLU A 116 -7.66 1.06 -10.70
N LEU A 117 -8.52 2.03 -11.07
CA LEU A 117 -8.80 3.21 -10.24
C LEU A 117 -9.29 2.81 -8.84
N LEU A 118 -10.24 1.88 -8.76
CA LEU A 118 -10.80 1.40 -7.50
C LEU A 118 -9.75 0.59 -6.70
N SER A 119 -9.05 -0.33 -7.35
CA SER A 119 -8.00 -1.16 -6.75
C SER A 119 -6.89 -0.31 -6.13
N CYS A 120 -6.41 0.69 -6.86
CA CYS A 120 -5.41 1.63 -6.35
C CYS A 120 -5.89 2.37 -5.10
N LYS A 121 -7.14 2.86 -5.10
CA LYS A 121 -7.70 3.58 -3.94
C LYS A 121 -7.75 2.68 -2.70
N ILE A 122 -8.13 1.41 -2.87
CA ILE A 122 -8.14 0.40 -1.80
C ILE A 122 -6.73 0.17 -1.26
N GLU A 123 -5.75 -0.07 -2.13
CA GLU A 123 -4.34 -0.31 -1.76
C GLU A 123 -3.76 0.86 -0.96
N ILE A 124 -3.95 2.09 -1.46
CA ILE A 124 -3.43 3.30 -0.82
C ILE A 124 -4.14 3.58 0.51
N ASN A 125 -5.46 3.37 0.60
CA ASN A 125 -6.21 3.48 1.86
C ASN A 125 -5.67 2.51 2.91
N ASN A 126 -5.48 1.24 2.54
CA ASN A 126 -4.98 0.20 3.43
C ASN A 126 -3.55 0.47 3.89
N TRP A 127 -2.68 0.93 2.98
CA TRP A 127 -1.32 1.34 3.31
C TRP A 127 -1.31 2.48 4.33
N GLN A 128 -2.09 3.53 4.12
CA GLN A 128 -2.13 4.67 5.04
C GLN A 128 -2.76 4.31 6.39
N ALA A 129 -3.82 3.51 6.40
CA ALA A 129 -4.41 3.01 7.62
C ALA A 129 -3.42 2.21 8.47
N LYS A 130 -2.50 1.48 7.84
CA LYS A 130 -1.40 0.78 8.53
C LYS A 130 -0.36 1.77 9.10
N ASN A 131 0.01 2.80 8.36
CA ASN A 131 0.99 3.80 8.85
C ASN A 131 0.47 4.69 9.98
N LEU A 132 -0.85 4.82 10.12
CA LEU A 132 -1.49 5.59 11.20
C LEU A 132 -1.66 4.79 12.51
N ARG A 133 -1.51 3.46 12.45
CA ARG A 133 -1.49 2.58 13.63
C ARG A 133 -0.04 2.48 14.12
N LEU A 134 0.38 3.49 14.89
CA LEU A 134 1.65 3.45 15.61
C LEU A 134 1.61 2.39 16.70
#